data_AF-A0A0Q5LIK5-F1
#
_entry.id   AF-A0A0Q5LIK5-F1
#
_cell.length_a   1.000
_cell.length_b   1.000
_cell.length_c   1.000
_cell.angle_alpha   90.00
_cell.angle_beta   90.00
_cell.angle_gamma   90.00
#
_symmetry.space_group_name_H-M   'P 1'
#
loop_
_entity.id
_entity.type
_entity.pdbx_description
1 polymer ?
#
loop_
_entity_poly.entity_id
_entity_poly.type
_entity_poly.pdbx_seq_one_letter_code
_entity_poly.pdbx_strand_id
1 'polypeptide(L)'
;MNMMQAATTPSSFQALVQASRARGRLVEPVAPEPKPKMVQAGVRLHPEEMDQARELAALEERSAASFIRRVYLRGLAAYLADQGQDTATT
;
A
#
# COMPACT_ATOMS: atom_id res chain seq x y z
N MET A 1 48.24 -14.36 -20.72
CA MET A 1 46.88 -14.62 -20.22
C MET A 1 46.01 -13.44 -20.62
N ASN A 2 45.29 -13.53 -21.73
CA ASN A 2 44.38 -12.46 -22.17
C ASN A 2 42.94 -12.91 -21.93
N MET A 3 42.22 -12.18 -21.08
CA MET A 3 40.80 -12.39 -20.85
C MET A 3 40.02 -12.01 -22.11
N MET A 4 39.30 -12.97 -22.69
CA MET A 4 38.39 -12.74 -23.80
C MET A 4 37.09 -12.16 -23.22
N GLN A 5 36.93 -10.85 -23.37
CA GLN A 5 35.76 -10.12 -22.92
C GLN A 5 34.60 -10.41 -23.89
N ALA A 6 33.62 -11.22 -23.46
CA ALA A 6 32.44 -11.52 -24.27
C ALA A 6 31.56 -10.26 -24.37
N ALA A 7 31.55 -9.64 -25.55
CA ALA A 7 30.66 -8.52 -25.85
C ALA A 7 29.23 -9.05 -26.03
N THR A 8 28.38 -8.88 -25.02
CA THR A 8 26.95 -9.21 -25.10
C THR A 8 26.25 -8.21 -26.02
N THR A 9 25.74 -8.67 -27.16
CA THR A 9 24.97 -7.84 -28.09
C THR A 9 23.67 -7.39 -27.42
N PRO A 10 23.31 -6.11 -27.43
CA PRO A 10 22.06 -5.65 -26.83
C PRO A 10 20.87 -6.25 -27.57
N SER A 11 19.86 -6.67 -26.81
CA SER A 11 18.58 -7.10 -27.39
C SER A 11 17.94 -5.97 -28.21
N SER A 12 17.09 -6.32 -29.18
CA SER A 12 16.35 -5.35 -30.01
C SER A 12 15.58 -4.32 -29.18
N PHE A 13 15.05 -4.73 -28.02
CA PHE A 13 14.39 -3.84 -27.07
C PHE A 13 15.38 -2.85 -26.42
N GLN A 14 16.56 -3.29 -26.00
CA GLN A 14 17.58 -2.41 -25.45
C GLN A 14 18.07 -1.39 -26.50
N ALA A 15 18.25 -1.81 -27.75
CA ALA A 15 18.62 -0.90 -28.84
C ALA A 15 17.54 0.17 -29.07
N LEU A 16 16.26 -0.21 -29.04
CA LEU A 16 15.13 0.72 -29.15
C LEU A 16 15.07 1.73 -27.98
N VAL A 17 15.27 1.24 -26.75
CA VAL A 17 15.32 2.10 -25.55
C VAL A 17 16.47 3.09 -25.64
N GLN A 18 17.66 2.65 -26.05
CA GLN A 18 18.82 3.53 -26.21
C GLN A 18 18.61 4.57 -27.32
N ALA A 19 18.07 4.17 -28.48
CA ALA A 19 17.73 5.11 -29.55
C ALA A 19 16.66 6.13 -29.12
N SER A 20 15.72 5.72 -28.26
CA SER A 20 14.67 6.61 -27.75
C SER A 20 15.20 7.58 -26.68
N ARG A 21 16.12 7.14 -25.82
CA ARG A 21 16.87 8.00 -24.89
C ARG A 21 17.73 9.01 -25.64
N ALA A 22 18.48 8.58 -26.65
CA ALA A 22 19.32 9.45 -27.47
C ALA A 22 18.51 10.55 -28.21
N ARG A 23 17.24 10.27 -28.52
CA ARG A 23 16.30 11.24 -29.12
C ARG A 23 15.58 12.11 -28.07
N GLY A 24 15.94 12.02 -26.80
CA GLY A 24 15.30 12.78 -25.71
C GLY A 24 13.83 12.43 -25.47
N ARG A 25 13.34 11.30 -26.01
CA ARG A 25 11.93 10.89 -25.90
C ARG A 25 11.62 10.13 -24.63
N LEU A 26 12.65 9.67 -23.93
CA LEU A 26 12.53 8.99 -22.64
C LEU A 26 13.13 9.88 -21.57
N VAL A 27 12.29 10.30 -20.63
CA VAL A 27 12.70 11.03 -19.43
C VAL A 27 13.30 10.01 -18.44
N GLU A 28 14.30 10.44 -17.67
CA GLU A 28 14.82 9.68 -16.53
C GLU A 28 13.64 9.28 -15.62
N PRO A 29 13.46 7.99 -15.28
CA PRO A 29 12.40 7.61 -14.37
C PRO A 29 12.63 8.28 -13.01
N VAL A 30 11.74 9.20 -12.64
CA VAL A 30 11.73 9.76 -11.29
C VAL A 30 11.34 8.64 -10.34
N ALA A 31 12.23 8.31 -9.41
CA ALA A 31 11.92 7.35 -8.37
C ALA A 31 10.69 7.86 -7.60
N PRO A 32 9.62 7.06 -7.45
CA PRO A 32 8.46 7.47 -6.69
C PRO A 32 8.88 7.72 -5.24
N GLU A 33 8.37 8.80 -4.63
CA GLU A 33 8.61 9.03 -3.21
C GLU A 33 8.11 7.84 -2.38
N PRO A 34 8.87 7.42 -1.36
CA PRO A 34 8.47 6.30 -0.51
C PRO A 34 7.20 6.65 0.24
N LYS A 35 6.09 6.01 -0.14
CA LYS A 35 4.82 6.13 0.57
C LYS A 35 4.92 5.46 1.94
N PRO A 36 4.34 6.05 3.00
CA PRO A 36 4.25 5.40 4.29
C PRO A 36 3.53 4.06 4.16
N LYS A 37 4.16 3.00 4.66
CA LYS A 37 3.60 1.66 4.65
C LYS A 37 2.70 1.46 5.87
N MET A 38 1.64 0.69 5.70
CA MET A 38 0.82 0.26 6.83
C MET A 38 1.65 -0.65 7.74
N VAL A 39 1.57 -0.40 9.04
CA VAL A 39 2.14 -1.28 10.06
C VAL A 39 1.10 -2.35 10.39
N GLN A 40 1.54 -3.60 10.47
CA GLN A 40 0.69 -4.70 10.91
C GLN A 40 0.44 -4.55 12.41
N ALA A 41 -0.82 -4.36 12.79
CA ALA A 41 -1.26 -4.42 14.17
C ALA A 41 -2.05 -5.72 14.39
N GLY A 42 -1.76 -6.42 15.49
CA GLY A 42 -2.57 -7.55 15.95
C GLY A 42 -3.72 -7.04 16.82
N VAL A 43 -4.94 -7.51 16.57
CA VAL A 43 -6.09 -7.30 17.46
C VAL A 43 -6.52 -8.65 18.04
N ARG A 44 -6.94 -8.66 19.31
CA ARG A 44 -7.56 -9.83 19.91
C ARG A 44 -9.06 -9.69 19.75
N LEU A 45 -9.67 -10.71 19.15
CA LEU A 45 -11.11 -10.86 19.00
C LEU A 45 -11.49 -12.22 19.57
N HIS A 46 -12.66 -12.30 20.19
CA HIS A 46 -13.30 -13.59 20.45
C HIS A 46 -13.58 -14.30 19.11
N PRO A 47 -13.62 -15.64 19.09
CA PRO A 47 -13.92 -16.39 17.87
C PRO A 47 -15.22 -15.94 17.20
N GLU A 48 -16.27 -15.74 17.99
CA GLU A 48 -17.58 -15.29 17.51
C GLU A 48 -17.54 -13.90 16.86
N GLU A 49 -16.77 -12.97 17.44
CA GLU A 49 -16.56 -11.63 16.88
C GLU A 49 -15.83 -11.70 15.53
N MET A 50 -14.86 -12.62 15.40
CA MET A 50 -14.13 -12.83 14.16
C MET A 50 -15.02 -13.45 13.07
N ASP A 51 -15.89 -14.38 13.43
CA ASP A 51 -16.84 -14.97 12.49
C ASP A 51 -17.89 -13.95 12.04
N GLN A 52 -18.43 -13.16 12.95
CA GLN A 52 -19.31 -12.03 12.62
C GLN A 52 -18.60 -11.01 11.71
N ALA A 53 -17.35 -10.68 11.98
CA ALA A 53 -16.58 -9.77 11.13
C ALA A 53 -16.37 -10.32 9.72
N ARG A 54 -16.21 -11.64 9.55
CA ARG A 54 -16.09 -12.29 8.24
C ARG A 54 -17.41 -12.26 7.47
N GLU A 55 -18.53 -12.55 8.13
CA GLU A 55 -19.86 -12.50 7.53
C GLU A 55 -20.18 -11.08 7.03
N LEU A 56 -19.97 -10.07 7.87
CA LEU A 56 -20.21 -8.67 7.51
C LEU A 56 -19.24 -8.20 6.41
N ALA A 57 -17.98 -8.63 6.43
CA ALA A 57 -17.03 -8.31 5.37
C ALA A 57 -17.45 -8.92 4.03
N ALA A 58 -18.00 -10.14 4.03
CA ALA A 58 -18.50 -10.80 2.83
C ALA A 58 -19.70 -10.06 2.22
N LEU A 59 -20.62 -9.56 3.06
CA LEU A 59 -21.74 -8.72 2.61
C LEU A 59 -21.28 -7.42 1.95
N GLU A 60 -20.12 -6.89 2.33
CA GLU A 60 -19.51 -5.69 1.73
C GLU A 60 -18.50 -6.00 0.61
N GLU A 61 -18.36 -7.25 0.17
CA GLU A 61 -17.37 -7.70 -0.82
C GLU A 61 -15.92 -7.31 -0.46
N ARG A 62 -15.56 -7.44 0.81
CA ARG A 62 -14.27 -7.02 1.38
C ARG A 62 -13.58 -8.11 2.16
N SER A 63 -12.27 -7.94 2.37
CA SER A 63 -11.54 -8.79 3.31
C SER A 63 -11.90 -8.44 4.76
N ALA A 64 -11.87 -9.44 5.64
CA ALA A 64 -12.09 -9.26 7.08
C ALA A 64 -11.15 -8.19 7.68
N ALA A 65 -9.87 -8.19 7.27
CA ALA A 65 -8.91 -7.17 7.73
C ALA A 65 -9.30 -5.75 7.32
N SER A 66 -9.79 -5.56 6.09
CA SER A 66 -10.27 -4.26 5.61
C SER A 66 -11.52 -3.81 6.37
N PHE A 67 -12.44 -4.74 6.62
CA PHE A 67 -13.66 -4.49 7.37
C PHE A 67 -13.36 -4.11 8.83
N ILE A 68 -12.55 -4.91 9.54
CA ILE A 68 -12.15 -4.64 10.93
C ILE A 68 -11.49 -3.26 11.06
N ARG A 69 -10.58 -2.91 10.14
CA ARG A 69 -9.97 -1.57 10.11
C ARG A 69 -11.01 -0.46 9.94
N ARG A 70 -12.02 -0.66 9.08
CA ARG A 70 -13.09 0.31 8.85
C ARG A 70 -13.91 0.54 10.11
N VAL A 71 -14.27 -0.54 10.81
CA VAL A 71 -14.99 -0.48 12.09
C VAL A 71 -14.16 0.26 13.14
N TYR A 72 -12.87 -0.09 13.28
CA TYR A 72 -11.94 0.62 14.16
C TYR A 72 -11.91 2.12 13.88
N LEU A 73 -11.78 2.55 12.62
CA LEU A 73 -11.74 3.97 12.26
C LEU A 73 -13.05 4.69 12.58
N ARG A 74 -14.19 4.02 12.40
CA ARG A 74 -15.49 4.59 12.79
C ARG A 74 -15.58 4.77 14.30
N GLY A 75 -15.18 3.76 15.08
CA GLY A 75 -15.13 3.86 16.54
C GLY A 75 -14.17 4.93 17.04
N LEU A 76 -12.99 5.06 16.41
CA LEU A 76 -12.01 6.10 16.72
C LEU A 76 -12.58 7.51 16.48
N ALA A 77 -13.29 7.71 15.36
CA ALA A 77 -13.91 9.00 15.08
C ALA A 77 -14.96 9.39 16.14
N ALA A 78 -15.77 8.43 16.59
CA ALA A 78 -16.73 8.65 17.67
C ALA A 78 -16.01 8.98 18.99
N TYR A 79 -15.02 8.19 19.39
CA TYR A 79 -14.22 8.43 20.59
C TYR A 79 -13.61 9.83 20.62
N LEU A 80 -13.02 10.27 19.50
CA LEU A 80 -12.42 11.61 19.40
C LEU A 80 -13.47 12.73 19.47
N ALA A 81 -14.68 12.49 18.95
CA ALA A 81 -15.78 13.45 19.04
C ALA A 81 -16.23 13.63 20.49
N ASP A 82 -16.36 12.55 21.25
CA ASP A 82 -16.74 12.58 22.67
C ASP A 82 -15.71 13.37 23.49
N GLN A 83 -14.42 13.10 23.28
CA GLN A 83 -13.32 13.82 23.95
C GLN A 83 -13.29 15.32 23.59
N GLY A 84 -13.70 15.70 22.38
CA GLY A 84 -13.81 17.10 21.97
C GLY A 84 -14.97 17.84 22.65
N GLN A 85 -16.07 17.14 22.93
CA GLN A 85 -17.23 17.70 23.62
C GLN A 85 -17.00 17.88 25.12
N ASP A 86 -16.23 16.99 25.75
CA ASP A 86 -15.84 17.10 27.16
C ASP A 86 -15.00 18.36 27.46
N THR A 87 -14.26 18.89 26.47
CA THR A 87 -13.45 20.11 26.65
C THR A 87 -14.22 21.43 26.51
N ALA A 88 -15.48 21.41 26.06
CA ALA A 88 -16.26 22.61 25.76
C ALA A 88 -17.22 23.05 26.88
N THR A 89 -17.26 22.33 28.01
CA THR A 89 -18.24 22.57 29.10
C THR A 89 -17.59 22.96 30.44
N THR A 90 -16.41 23.59 30.45
CA THR A 90 -15.83 24.19 31.69
C THR A 90 -15.62 25.68 31.53
#